data_AF-A0A2V7L4E4-F1
#
_entry.id   AF-A0A2V7L4E4-F1
#
_cell.length_a   1.000
_cell.length_b   1.000
_cell.length_c   1.000
_cell.angle_alpha   90.00
_cell.angle_beta   90.00
_cell.angle_gamma   90.00
#
_symmetry.space_group_name_H-M   'P 1'
#
loop_
_entity.id
_entity.type
_entity.pdbx_description
1 polymer ?
#
loop_
_entity_poly.entity_id
_entity_poly.type
_entity_poly.pdbx_seq_one_letter_code
_entity_poly.pdbx_strand_id
1 'polypeptide(L)'
;MPGALAAGRDPGPAAGTPSARPAARPIGTARSGRTRARARDSWARSRDSPYAARSAAGPGGGAGSPLGPASGVSRRAGPTVHRPAVLVKSLTLDRASFWYAATQSPALRAVSLDVAQGEVVALVGALGAGASTLLLVAADLAPRVIGGRLEGSMTRRDRSGIVLPTPWTQISGMAFTVWDEVAFGPANLGWPTHEIARQVNRALERLELLPLASRDPATLSGGELQRVIIAAILAMDPGLVLFDEPAAELDAAGAAMLWQLIRVLAREGKAVLLATSAVDALPDVADRVVWLEDGAVRAVGTPDLLADGAACDAGLGTSIATVWRAGGLPAPYPLTVAHAVRGRP
;
A
#
# COMPACT_ATOMS: atom_id res chain seq x y z
N MET A 1 -5.85 18.75 60.70
CA MET A 1 -5.69 19.74 61.79
C MET A 1 -6.25 19.11 63.05
N PRO A 2 -5.59 19.17 64.23
CA PRO A 2 -4.36 19.90 64.61
C PRO A 2 -3.12 18.96 64.63
N GLY A 3 -1.83 19.34 64.67
CA GLY A 3 -1.09 20.58 64.98
C GLY A 3 0.09 20.19 65.91
N ALA A 4 1.32 19.94 65.39
CA ALA A 4 2.54 20.77 65.48
C ALA A 4 3.31 20.69 66.84
N LEU A 5 4.62 20.36 66.95
CA LEU A 5 5.83 21.22 66.82
C LEU A 5 7.08 20.36 67.21
N ALA A 6 8.19 20.29 66.45
CA ALA A 6 9.39 21.16 66.38
C ALA A 6 10.61 20.55 67.15
N ALA A 7 11.68 20.12 66.45
CA ALA A 7 12.93 20.85 66.14
C ALA A 7 14.11 20.55 67.11
N GLY A 8 15.30 20.22 66.57
CA GLY A 8 16.58 20.58 67.19
C GLY A 8 17.76 19.60 67.19
N ARG A 9 18.72 19.87 66.31
CA ARG A 9 20.20 19.92 66.52
C ARG A 9 21.08 18.65 66.43
N ASP A 10 21.94 18.71 65.41
CA ASP A 10 23.32 18.21 65.29
C ASP A 10 24.25 18.69 66.44
N PRO A 11 25.36 17.97 66.74
CA PRO A 11 26.65 18.27 66.08
C PRO A 11 27.57 17.05 65.80
N GLY A 12 28.40 17.16 64.75
CA GLY A 12 29.67 16.41 64.58
C GLY A 12 30.80 16.95 65.50
N PRO A 13 32.12 16.71 65.28
CA PRO A 13 32.83 16.12 64.12
C PRO A 13 33.85 15.00 64.49
N ALA A 14 34.48 14.29 63.55
CA ALA A 14 35.87 14.47 63.06
C ALA A 14 36.39 13.06 62.65
N ALA A 15 37.33 12.79 61.75
CA ALA A 15 38.09 13.49 60.73
C ALA A 15 38.77 12.37 59.90
N GLY A 16 39.00 12.58 58.60
CA GLY A 16 39.77 11.63 57.79
C GLY A 16 39.67 11.88 56.28
N THR A 17 40.52 12.77 55.78
CA THR A 17 40.86 12.96 54.35
C THR A 17 42.36 13.29 54.27
N PRO A 18 43.05 13.28 53.11
CA PRO A 18 42.67 12.77 51.78
C PRO A 18 43.82 11.98 51.09
N SER A 19 43.54 11.35 49.94
CA SER A 19 44.54 11.13 48.90
C SER A 19 43.94 11.49 47.53
N ALA A 20 44.75 12.14 46.71
CA ALA A 20 44.39 13.00 45.61
C ALA A 20 44.21 12.28 44.25
N ARG A 21 43.46 12.94 43.36
CA ARG A 21 43.19 12.61 41.94
C ARG A 21 44.43 12.77 41.04
N PRO A 22 44.39 12.29 39.78
CA PRO A 22 43.94 13.17 38.68
C PRO A 22 42.97 12.45 37.71
N ALA A 23 41.80 13.00 37.38
CA ALA A 23 41.56 14.01 36.35
C ALA A 23 41.98 13.55 34.93
N ALA A 24 41.01 13.02 34.18
CA ALA A 24 41.13 12.75 32.76
C ALA A 24 41.30 14.06 31.98
N ARG A 25 42.36 14.13 31.15
CA ARG A 25 42.61 15.23 30.21
C ARG A 25 41.88 14.96 28.88
N PRO A 26 41.38 16.01 28.21
CA PRO A 26 40.81 15.91 26.88
C PRO A 26 41.92 15.73 25.84
N ILE A 27 41.74 14.83 24.88
CA ILE A 27 42.63 14.71 23.72
C ILE A 27 42.16 15.71 22.67
N GLY A 28 43.04 16.66 22.39
CA GLY A 28 42.85 17.73 21.42
C GLY A 28 43.04 17.29 19.96
N THR A 29 42.51 18.17 19.13
CA THR A 29 42.71 18.36 17.69
C THR A 29 44.09 18.03 17.14
N ALA A 30 44.14 17.25 16.07
CA ALA A 30 45.24 17.24 15.10
C ALA A 30 44.72 17.16 13.66
N ARG A 31 44.93 18.25 12.92
CA ARG A 31 44.92 18.33 11.46
C ARG A 31 46.07 17.49 10.90
N SER A 32 45.78 16.59 9.97
CA SER A 32 46.53 16.35 8.72
C SER A 32 45.59 15.51 7.84
N GLY A 33 45.30 15.81 6.58
CA GLY A 33 46.13 16.42 5.57
C GLY A 33 46.80 15.34 4.72
N ARG A 34 46.03 14.55 3.95
CA ARG A 34 46.41 14.03 2.61
C ARG A 34 45.35 13.10 1.98
N THR A 35 44.74 13.61 0.92
CA THR A 35 44.47 12.96 -0.38
C THR A 35 43.83 11.56 -0.42
N ARG A 36 42.51 11.52 -0.62
CA ARG A 36 41.84 10.57 -1.54
C ARG A 36 41.12 11.36 -2.63
N ALA A 37 41.91 11.84 -3.59
CA ALA A 37 41.43 12.19 -4.92
C ALA A 37 41.70 11.00 -5.85
N ARG A 38 40.82 10.82 -6.84
CA ARG A 38 40.78 9.78 -7.89
C ARG A 38 39.92 8.55 -7.59
N ALA A 39 38.60 8.75 -7.69
CA ALA A 39 37.67 7.85 -8.39
C ALA A 39 36.36 8.60 -8.77
N ARG A 40 36.47 9.91 -9.00
CA ARG A 40 35.43 10.77 -9.55
C ARG A 40 36.01 11.29 -10.84
N ASP A 41 35.70 10.61 -11.95
CA ASP A 41 35.83 11.06 -13.35
C ASP A 41 35.85 9.83 -14.27
N SER A 42 34.69 9.19 -14.44
CA SER A 42 34.44 8.36 -15.62
C SER A 42 32.95 8.12 -15.94
N TRP A 43 32.02 8.45 -15.04
CA TRP A 43 30.57 8.31 -15.28
C TRP A 43 29.81 9.65 -15.47
N ALA A 44 30.53 10.78 -15.58
CA ALA A 44 29.94 12.11 -15.71
C ALA A 44 29.86 12.62 -17.17
N ARG A 45 29.89 11.72 -18.17
CA ARG A 45 29.72 12.06 -19.59
C ARG A 45 28.81 11.07 -20.31
N SER A 46 27.54 11.07 -19.92
CA SER A 46 26.42 10.73 -20.80
C SER A 46 25.15 11.24 -20.13
N ARG A 47 24.69 12.43 -20.51
CA ARG A 47 23.38 12.99 -20.12
C ARG A 47 22.24 12.43 -20.98
N ASP A 48 22.45 11.26 -21.56
CA ASP A 48 21.44 10.55 -22.32
C ASP A 48 21.09 9.30 -21.52
N SER A 49 19.91 9.32 -20.87
CA SER A 49 19.26 8.07 -20.52
C SER A 49 19.14 7.26 -21.82
N PRO A 50 19.53 5.98 -21.86
CA PRO A 50 19.45 5.16 -23.06
C PRO A 50 18.01 4.97 -23.59
N TYR A 51 17.00 5.51 -22.89
CA TYR A 51 15.59 5.48 -23.23
C TYR A 51 15.04 6.81 -23.78
N ALA A 52 15.82 7.89 -23.76
CA ALA A 52 15.37 9.24 -24.14
C ALA A 52 15.67 9.61 -25.60
N ALA A 53 15.24 8.80 -26.57
CA ALA A 53 15.16 9.25 -27.97
C ALA A 53 14.29 8.31 -28.83
N ARG A 54 13.07 8.75 -29.17
CA ARG A 54 12.43 8.64 -30.50
C ARG A 54 10.92 8.88 -30.38
N SER A 55 10.49 10.10 -30.71
CA SER A 55 9.15 10.38 -31.25
C SER A 55 9.17 11.74 -31.95
N ALA A 56 9.47 11.73 -33.25
CA ALA A 56 9.11 12.79 -34.19
C ALA A 56 9.26 12.28 -35.64
N ALA A 57 8.29 12.70 -36.48
CA ALA A 57 8.18 12.58 -37.95
C ALA A 57 7.32 11.41 -38.52
N GLY A 58 6.23 11.79 -39.23
CA GLY A 58 5.20 10.97 -39.87
C GLY A 58 5.57 10.38 -41.25
N PRO A 59 4.59 10.05 -42.14
CA PRO A 59 3.72 11.05 -42.77
C PRO A 59 2.24 10.61 -42.96
N GLY A 60 1.41 11.55 -43.43
CA GLY A 60 -0.03 11.36 -43.66
C GLY A 60 -0.45 11.11 -45.12
N GLY A 61 -1.78 11.14 -45.30
CA GLY A 61 -2.47 11.46 -46.56
C GLY A 61 -2.94 10.27 -47.41
N GLY A 62 -4.26 10.11 -47.58
CA GLY A 62 -4.84 9.24 -48.61
C GLY A 62 -6.31 8.89 -48.40
N ALA A 63 -7.20 9.53 -49.15
CA ALA A 63 -8.66 9.53 -49.03
C ALA A 63 -9.39 8.39 -49.76
N GLY A 64 -10.65 8.14 -49.36
CA GLY A 64 -11.76 7.95 -50.31
C GLY A 64 -12.55 6.63 -50.25
N SER A 65 -13.76 6.66 -49.68
CA SER A 65 -15.05 6.55 -50.42
C SER A 65 -16.23 6.20 -49.50
N PRO A 66 -17.45 6.69 -49.79
CA PRO A 66 -18.59 6.65 -48.89
C PRO A 66 -19.47 5.40 -49.11
N LEU A 67 -20.05 4.86 -48.03
CA LEU A 67 -21.13 3.88 -48.10
C LEU A 67 -22.39 4.50 -47.49
N GLY A 68 -23.46 4.53 -48.29
CA GLY A 68 -24.79 5.04 -47.95
C GLY A 68 -25.53 4.16 -46.93
N PRO A 69 -26.76 4.56 -46.54
CA PRO A 69 -27.43 4.03 -45.37
C PRO A 69 -28.11 2.69 -45.69
N ALA A 70 -27.80 1.66 -44.91
CA ALA A 70 -28.54 0.40 -44.93
C ALA A 70 -29.43 0.31 -43.68
N SER A 71 -30.73 0.35 -43.97
CA SER A 71 -31.89 0.12 -43.14
C SER A 71 -31.85 -1.14 -42.26
N GLY A 72 -32.30 -0.96 -41.01
CA GLY A 72 -33.21 -1.82 -40.25
C GLY A 72 -33.05 -3.34 -40.34
N VAL A 73 -32.41 -3.93 -39.33
CA VAL A 73 -32.74 -5.29 -38.86
C VAL A 73 -32.83 -5.27 -37.33
N SER A 74 -34.07 -5.24 -36.83
CA SER A 74 -34.41 -5.50 -35.44
C SER A 74 -34.05 -6.95 -35.10
N ARG A 75 -32.97 -7.18 -34.35
CA ARG A 75 -32.70 -8.47 -33.72
C ARG A 75 -33.40 -8.48 -32.37
N ARG A 76 -34.47 -9.28 -32.27
CA ARG A 76 -35.08 -9.66 -31.00
C ARG A 76 -34.00 -10.30 -30.12
N ALA A 77 -33.75 -9.70 -28.96
CA ALA A 77 -32.94 -10.30 -27.90
C ALA A 77 -33.67 -11.52 -27.33
N GLY A 78 -33.15 -12.71 -27.60
CA GLY A 78 -33.52 -13.91 -26.85
C GLY A 78 -32.97 -13.84 -25.43
N PRO A 79 -33.57 -14.57 -24.47
CA PRO A 79 -33.13 -14.54 -23.08
C PRO A 79 -31.69 -15.06 -22.98
N THR A 80 -30.78 -14.18 -22.58
CA THR A 80 -29.39 -14.52 -22.25
C THR A 80 -29.39 -15.47 -21.05
N VAL A 81 -29.08 -16.73 -21.31
CA VAL A 81 -28.75 -17.72 -20.28
C VAL A 81 -27.44 -17.27 -19.64
N HIS A 82 -27.51 -16.67 -18.45
CA HIS A 82 -26.33 -16.43 -17.61
C HIS A 82 -25.73 -17.78 -17.20
N ARG A 83 -24.67 -18.20 -17.90
CA ARG A 83 -23.77 -19.22 -17.34
C ARG A 83 -23.11 -18.60 -16.11
N PRO A 84 -23.13 -19.26 -14.94
CA PRO A 84 -22.43 -18.73 -13.78
C PRO A 84 -20.95 -18.59 -14.14
N ALA A 85 -20.42 -17.37 -14.06
CA ALA A 85 -19.02 -17.09 -14.29
C ALA A 85 -18.21 -17.89 -13.27
N VAL A 86 -17.30 -18.75 -13.74
CA VAL A 86 -16.37 -19.44 -12.87
C VAL A 86 -15.45 -18.39 -12.26
N LEU A 87 -15.58 -18.14 -10.96
CA LEU A 87 -14.69 -17.23 -10.22
C LEU A 87 -13.27 -17.81 -10.24
N VAL A 88 -12.37 -17.17 -10.99
CA VAL A 88 -10.95 -17.54 -11.03
C VAL A 88 -10.28 -16.97 -9.79
N LYS A 89 -9.93 -17.83 -8.84
CA LYS A 89 -9.18 -17.44 -7.64
C LYS A 89 -7.73 -17.10 -8.02
N SER A 90 -7.31 -15.87 -7.71
CA SER A 90 -5.93 -15.40 -7.92
C SER A 90 -5.05 -15.68 -6.70
N LEU A 91 -5.63 -15.61 -5.50
CA LEU A 91 -5.00 -15.96 -4.22
C LEU A 91 -5.88 -16.95 -3.45
N THR A 92 -5.27 -17.91 -2.77
CA THR A 92 -5.93 -18.77 -1.78
C THR A 92 -4.98 -19.05 -0.63
N LEU A 93 -5.43 -18.68 0.57
CA LEU A 93 -4.85 -19.03 1.86
C LEU A 93 -5.76 -20.08 2.50
N ASP A 94 -5.21 -21.22 2.88
CA ASP A 94 -5.93 -22.29 3.60
C ASP A 94 -5.30 -22.48 4.97
N ARG A 95 -6.06 -22.09 6.01
CA ARG A 95 -5.67 -22.15 7.43
C ARG A 95 -4.26 -21.67 7.70
N ALA A 96 -3.86 -20.58 7.03
CA ALA A 96 -2.54 -19.99 7.12
C ALA A 96 -2.29 -19.47 8.55
N SER A 97 -1.29 -20.04 9.22
CA SER A 97 -0.81 -19.54 10.52
C SER A 97 0.65 -19.15 10.38
N PHE A 98 1.01 -17.95 10.84
CA PHE A 98 2.34 -17.40 10.64
C PHE A 98 2.95 -16.92 11.95
N TRP A 99 4.23 -17.26 12.14
CA TRP A 99 5.07 -16.80 13.24
C TRP A 99 6.29 -16.08 12.68
N TYR A 100 6.59 -14.90 13.22
CA TYR A 100 7.89 -14.26 13.00
C TYR A 100 9.01 -15.06 13.69
N ALA A 101 10.23 -14.91 13.20
CA ALA A 101 11.40 -15.53 13.82
C ALA A 101 11.48 -15.16 15.31
N ALA A 102 11.82 -16.14 16.15
CA ALA A 102 11.94 -15.99 17.61
C ALA A 102 10.65 -15.60 18.37
N THR A 103 9.48 -15.64 17.73
CA THR A 103 8.19 -15.45 18.42
C THR A 103 7.54 -16.79 18.77
N GLN A 104 6.94 -16.88 19.97
CA GLN A 104 6.16 -18.07 20.38
C GLN A 104 4.70 -17.96 19.94
N SER A 105 4.15 -16.75 19.95
CA SER A 105 2.78 -16.49 19.55
C SER A 105 2.68 -16.19 18.05
N PRO A 106 1.69 -16.78 17.34
CA PRO A 106 1.46 -16.49 15.93
C PRO A 106 0.98 -15.05 15.72
N ALA A 107 1.49 -14.42 14.66
CA ALA A 107 0.94 -13.18 14.12
C ALA A 107 -0.31 -13.41 13.24
N LEU A 108 -0.45 -14.61 12.67
CA LEU A 108 -1.68 -15.08 11.99
C LEU A 108 -2.10 -16.44 12.52
N ARG A 109 -3.41 -16.65 12.72
CA ARG A 109 -4.00 -17.85 13.30
C ARG A 109 -5.05 -18.44 12.37
N ALA A 110 -4.68 -19.52 11.68
CA ALA A 110 -5.54 -20.33 10.83
C ALA A 110 -6.40 -19.51 9.84
N VAL A 111 -5.82 -18.45 9.27
CA VAL A 111 -6.52 -17.56 8.34
C VAL A 111 -6.81 -18.29 7.04
N SER A 112 -8.08 -18.35 6.67
CA SER A 112 -8.52 -18.87 5.37
C SER A 112 -9.17 -17.73 4.58
N LEU A 113 -8.67 -17.49 3.37
CA LEU A 113 -9.08 -16.38 2.53
C LEU A 113 -8.84 -16.71 1.07
N ASP A 114 -9.79 -16.36 0.21
CA ASP A 114 -9.59 -16.30 -1.23
C ASP A 114 -9.76 -14.88 -1.75
N VAL A 115 -9.09 -14.60 -2.87
CA VAL A 115 -9.27 -13.35 -3.62
C VAL A 115 -9.39 -13.72 -5.10
N ALA A 116 -10.54 -13.41 -5.69
CA ALA A 116 -10.80 -13.68 -7.09
C ALA A 116 -10.24 -12.58 -8.01
N GLN A 117 -10.01 -12.92 -9.27
CA GLN A 117 -9.74 -11.92 -10.31
C GLN A 117 -10.93 -10.96 -10.42
N GLY A 118 -10.61 -9.67 -10.44
CA GLY A 118 -11.58 -8.59 -10.47
C GLY A 118 -12.31 -8.30 -9.16
N GLU A 119 -11.83 -8.87 -8.05
CA GLU A 119 -12.34 -8.61 -6.71
C GLU A 119 -11.38 -7.70 -5.93
N VAL A 120 -11.95 -6.74 -5.19
CA VAL A 120 -11.28 -5.97 -4.15
C VAL A 120 -11.71 -6.50 -2.79
N VAL A 121 -10.77 -7.14 -2.09
CA VAL A 121 -10.95 -7.56 -0.69
C VAL A 121 -10.23 -6.57 0.23
N ALA A 122 -10.95 -5.95 1.15
CA ALA A 122 -10.39 -5.09 2.17
C ALA A 122 -10.14 -5.84 3.48
N LEU A 123 -8.95 -5.68 4.05
CA LEU A 123 -8.58 -6.13 5.39
C LEU A 123 -8.72 -4.95 6.36
N VAL A 124 -9.55 -5.12 7.38
CA VAL A 124 -9.74 -4.14 8.45
C VAL A 124 -9.46 -4.77 9.80
N GLY A 125 -9.04 -3.98 10.77
CA GLY A 125 -8.72 -4.45 12.12
C GLY A 125 -7.92 -3.41 12.88
N ALA A 126 -7.81 -3.59 14.21
CA ALA A 126 -6.97 -2.74 15.02
C ALA A 126 -5.49 -2.89 14.64
N LEU A 127 -4.65 -1.93 15.05
CA LEU A 127 -3.20 -2.04 14.88
C LEU A 127 -2.70 -3.35 15.50
N GLY A 128 -1.94 -4.13 14.74
CA GLY A 128 -1.45 -5.44 15.17
C GLY A 128 -2.41 -6.60 14.95
N ALA A 129 -3.59 -6.39 14.36
CA ALA A 129 -4.53 -7.47 14.02
C ALA A 129 -4.02 -8.46 12.96
N GLY A 130 -2.87 -8.19 12.33
CA GLY A 130 -2.21 -9.11 11.40
C GLY A 130 -2.39 -8.76 9.91
N ALA A 131 -3.06 -7.66 9.55
CA ALA A 131 -3.30 -7.29 8.15
C ALA A 131 -2.02 -7.20 7.30
N SER A 132 -1.04 -6.41 7.73
CA SER A 132 0.27 -6.32 7.06
C SER A 132 1.00 -7.67 7.00
N THR A 133 0.89 -8.49 8.04
CA THR A 133 1.50 -9.84 8.04
C THR A 133 0.82 -10.75 7.01
N LEU A 134 -0.50 -10.67 6.89
CA LEU A 134 -1.27 -11.40 5.87
C LEU A 134 -0.85 -10.97 4.46
N LEU A 135 -0.68 -9.67 4.21
CA LEU A 135 -0.18 -9.15 2.94
C LEU A 135 1.23 -9.65 2.62
N LEU A 136 2.14 -9.69 3.60
CA LEU A 136 3.49 -10.22 3.41
C LEU A 136 3.50 -11.73 3.09
N VAL A 137 2.60 -12.50 3.72
CA VAL A 137 2.40 -13.92 3.39
C VAL A 137 1.80 -14.06 1.98
N ALA A 138 0.79 -13.27 1.62
CA ALA A 138 0.19 -13.26 0.29
C ALA A 138 1.17 -12.85 -0.82
N ALA A 139 2.12 -11.97 -0.50
CA ALA A 139 3.23 -11.56 -1.37
C ALA A 139 4.35 -12.61 -1.47
N ASP A 140 4.29 -13.68 -0.67
CA ASP A 140 5.35 -14.70 -0.53
C ASP A 140 6.67 -14.15 0.02
N LEU A 141 6.64 -12.98 0.66
CA LEU A 141 7.79 -12.39 1.35
C LEU A 141 7.98 -13.02 2.73
N ALA A 142 6.88 -13.47 3.34
CA ALA A 142 6.86 -14.21 4.59
C ALA A 142 6.41 -15.66 4.35
N PRO A 143 7.27 -16.68 4.56
CA PRO A 143 8.58 -16.62 5.22
C PRO A 143 9.79 -16.44 4.30
N ARG A 144 9.64 -16.43 2.96
CA ARG A 144 10.78 -16.64 2.04
C ARG A 144 11.88 -15.60 2.13
N VAL A 145 11.53 -14.34 2.39
CA VAL A 145 12.46 -13.21 2.41
C VAL A 145 12.75 -12.80 3.84
N ILE A 146 11.72 -12.62 4.66
CA ILE A 146 11.86 -12.10 6.04
C ILE A 146 12.05 -13.19 7.11
N GLY A 147 11.99 -14.47 6.72
CA GLY A 147 12.03 -15.61 7.64
C GLY A 147 10.71 -15.85 8.37
N GLY A 148 10.74 -16.69 9.40
CA GLY A 148 9.57 -17.13 10.15
C GLY A 148 9.05 -18.49 9.72
N ARG A 149 7.85 -18.85 10.18
CA ARG A 149 7.24 -20.16 9.98
C ARG A 149 5.81 -19.99 9.51
N LEU A 150 5.46 -20.62 8.40
CA LEU A 150 4.10 -20.69 7.87
C LEU A 150 3.58 -22.13 8.01
N GLU A 151 2.47 -22.29 8.70
CA GLU A 151 1.63 -23.49 8.65
C GLU A 151 0.39 -23.24 7.79
N GLY A 152 -0.21 -24.30 7.25
CA GLY A 152 -1.26 -24.19 6.25
C GLY A 152 -0.68 -24.01 4.85
N SER A 153 -1.44 -23.41 3.93
CA SER A 153 -0.95 -23.15 2.58
C SER A 153 -1.31 -21.76 2.06
N MET A 154 -0.47 -21.25 1.17
CA MET A 154 -0.70 -20.06 0.38
C MET A 154 -0.39 -20.40 -1.07
N THR A 155 -1.36 -20.19 -1.95
CA THR A 155 -1.23 -20.40 -3.38
C THR A 155 -1.67 -19.15 -4.12
N ARG A 156 -0.94 -18.80 -5.17
CA ARG A 156 -1.29 -17.70 -6.07
C ARG A 156 -1.11 -18.12 -7.52
N ARG A 157 -2.00 -17.63 -8.39
CA ARG A 157 -1.99 -17.92 -9.82
C ARG A 157 -1.01 -17.02 -10.58
N ASP A 158 -1.06 -15.74 -10.26
CA ASP A 158 -0.32 -14.70 -10.97
C ASP A 158 0.80 -14.12 -10.08
N ARG A 159 1.70 -13.33 -10.69
CA ARG A 159 2.67 -12.53 -9.93
C ARG A 159 1.93 -11.53 -9.05
N SER A 160 2.47 -11.32 -7.84
CA SER A 160 2.01 -10.31 -6.91
C SER A 160 2.92 -9.07 -6.95
N GLY A 161 2.34 -7.90 -6.73
CA GLY A 161 3.06 -6.68 -6.40
C GLY A 161 2.50 -6.09 -5.12
N ILE A 162 3.38 -5.67 -4.20
CA ILE A 162 2.98 -5.09 -2.91
C ILE A 162 3.40 -3.62 -2.83
N VAL A 163 2.50 -2.77 -2.35
CA VAL A 163 2.75 -1.38 -2.00
C VAL A 163 2.71 -1.27 -0.49
N LEU A 164 3.80 -0.82 0.11
CA LEU A 164 3.93 -0.64 1.55
C LEU A 164 3.56 0.80 1.98
N PRO A 165 3.30 1.02 3.28
CA PRO A 165 2.83 2.32 3.78
C PRO A 165 3.89 3.43 3.68
N THR A 166 5.17 3.06 3.76
CA THR A 166 6.29 4.00 3.78
C THR A 166 7.05 3.92 2.45
N PRO A 167 6.85 4.86 1.52
CA PRO A 167 7.42 4.73 0.17
C PRO A 167 8.95 4.74 0.16
N TRP A 168 9.56 5.45 1.12
CA TRP A 168 11.02 5.52 1.26
C TRP A 168 11.70 4.18 1.52
N THR A 169 10.97 3.18 2.04
CA THR A 169 11.55 1.84 2.27
C THR A 169 11.51 0.98 1.01
N GLN A 170 10.82 1.43 -0.04
CA GLN A 170 10.56 0.66 -1.26
C GLN A 170 11.21 1.28 -2.52
N ILE A 171 11.83 2.46 -2.39
CA ILE A 171 12.66 3.03 -3.45
C ILE A 171 13.92 2.18 -3.70
N SER A 172 14.30 2.00 -4.96
CA SER A 172 15.49 1.22 -5.34
C SER A 172 16.80 1.84 -4.83
N GLY A 173 16.85 3.17 -4.75
CA GLY A 173 18.06 3.93 -4.46
C GLY A 173 19.11 3.91 -5.58
N MET A 174 18.79 3.36 -6.75
CA MET A 174 19.70 3.21 -7.90
C MET A 174 19.29 4.06 -9.11
N ALA A 175 18.05 4.54 -9.13
CA ALA A 175 17.51 5.35 -10.22
C ALA A 175 17.82 6.84 -10.03
N PHE A 176 18.13 7.52 -11.14
CA PHE A 176 18.38 8.97 -11.16
C PHE A 176 17.16 9.79 -11.60
N THR A 177 16.14 9.11 -12.15
CA THR A 177 14.88 9.73 -12.55
C THR A 177 13.69 8.89 -12.09
N VAL A 178 12.52 9.52 -11.94
CA VAL A 178 11.25 8.82 -11.69
C VAL A 178 10.95 7.78 -12.76
N TRP A 179 11.24 8.09 -14.02
CA TRP A 179 11.06 7.14 -15.11
C TRP A 179 11.93 5.90 -14.90
N ASP A 180 13.21 6.07 -14.56
CA ASP A 180 14.13 4.95 -14.32
C ASP A 180 13.69 4.13 -13.09
N GLU A 181 13.16 4.78 -12.06
CA GLU A 181 12.64 4.12 -10.86
C GLU A 181 11.44 3.22 -11.19
N VAL A 182 10.49 3.72 -12.00
CA VAL A 182 9.34 2.93 -12.45
C VAL A 182 9.76 1.82 -13.42
N ALA A 183 10.82 2.03 -14.20
CA ALA A 183 11.38 1.03 -15.12
C ALA A 183 12.14 -0.10 -14.42
N PHE A 184 12.54 0.09 -13.15
CA PHE A 184 13.39 -0.84 -12.42
C PHE A 184 12.80 -2.26 -12.33
N GLY A 185 11.52 -2.36 -11.96
CA GLY A 185 10.80 -3.63 -11.86
C GLY A 185 10.72 -4.39 -13.20
N PRO A 186 10.13 -3.79 -14.25
CA PRO A 186 10.07 -4.40 -15.58
C PRO A 186 11.44 -4.81 -16.16
N ALA A 187 12.49 -4.01 -15.92
CA ALA A 187 13.84 -4.34 -16.34
C ALA A 187 14.38 -5.60 -15.64
N ASN A 188 14.14 -5.75 -14.33
CA ASN A 188 14.51 -6.95 -13.58
C ASN A 188 13.72 -8.20 -13.99
N LEU A 189 12.52 -8.01 -14.55
CA LEU A 189 11.74 -9.09 -15.16
C LEU A 189 12.23 -9.47 -16.58
N GLY A 190 13.26 -8.79 -17.10
CA GLY A 190 13.85 -9.07 -18.40
C GLY A 190 12.97 -8.67 -19.58
N TRP A 191 12.08 -7.69 -19.40
CA TRP A 191 11.18 -7.27 -20.48
C TRP A 191 11.94 -6.56 -21.62
N PRO A 192 11.46 -6.66 -22.88
CA PRO A 192 12.01 -5.88 -23.97
C PRO A 192 11.91 -4.37 -23.72
N THR A 193 12.92 -3.60 -24.14
CA THR A 193 12.99 -2.12 -23.98
C THR A 193 11.71 -1.38 -24.39
N HIS A 194 11.08 -1.78 -25.50
CA HIS A 194 9.86 -1.13 -25.98
C HIS A 194 8.64 -1.45 -25.10
N GLU A 195 8.59 -2.64 -24.51
CA GLU A 195 7.57 -3.06 -23.56
C GLU A 195 7.72 -2.32 -22.22
N ILE A 196 8.96 -2.19 -21.73
CA ILE A 196 9.28 -1.38 -20.55
C ILE A 196 8.77 0.04 -20.75
N ALA A 197 9.17 0.69 -21.85
CA ALA A 197 8.76 2.08 -22.10
C ALA A 197 7.24 2.25 -22.19
N ARG A 198 6.54 1.31 -22.83
CA ARG A 198 5.07 1.34 -22.90
C ARG A 198 4.44 1.25 -21.52
N GLN A 199 4.93 0.35 -20.68
CA GLN A 199 4.32 0.06 -19.37
C GLN A 199 4.65 1.12 -18.34
N VAL A 200 5.87 1.66 -18.36
CA VAL A 200 6.29 2.82 -17.57
C VAL A 200 5.42 4.03 -17.91
N ASN A 201 5.30 4.38 -19.19
CA ASN A 201 4.51 5.56 -19.59
C ASN A 201 3.04 5.40 -19.22
N ARG A 202 2.45 4.21 -19.42
CA ARG A 202 1.08 3.92 -18.97
C ARG A 202 0.92 4.07 -17.46
N ALA A 203 1.88 3.60 -16.67
CA ALA A 203 1.83 3.73 -15.21
C ALA A 203 1.97 5.19 -14.75
N LEU A 204 2.89 5.94 -15.35
CA LEU A 204 3.09 7.38 -15.07
C LEU A 204 1.85 8.21 -15.44
N GLU A 205 1.19 7.92 -16.55
CA GLU A 205 -0.05 8.58 -16.97
C GLU A 205 -1.18 8.34 -15.96
N ARG A 206 -1.39 7.09 -15.56
CA ARG A 206 -2.47 6.71 -14.61
C ARG A 206 -2.34 7.36 -13.23
N LEU A 207 -1.14 7.79 -12.86
CA LEU A 207 -0.82 8.37 -11.55
C LEU A 207 -0.43 9.86 -11.62
N GLU A 208 -0.60 10.47 -12.80
CA GLU A 208 -0.32 11.89 -13.06
C GLU A 208 1.14 12.27 -12.76
N LEU A 209 2.08 11.38 -13.12
CA LEU A 209 3.51 11.51 -12.85
C LEU A 209 4.34 11.90 -14.08
N LEU A 210 3.74 11.97 -15.28
CA LEU A 210 4.48 12.36 -16.49
C LEU A 210 5.29 13.66 -16.34
N PRO A 211 4.78 14.75 -15.72
CA PRO A 211 5.56 15.97 -15.52
C PRO A 211 6.78 15.77 -14.58
N LEU A 212 6.75 14.73 -13.76
CA LEU A 212 7.81 14.40 -12.79
C LEU A 212 8.79 13.34 -13.32
N ALA A 213 8.56 12.78 -14.52
CA ALA A 213 9.29 11.63 -15.05
C ALA A 213 10.82 11.82 -15.03
N SER A 214 11.31 13.03 -15.30
CA SER A 214 12.75 13.36 -15.33
C SER A 214 13.32 13.85 -13.99
N ARG A 215 12.49 13.95 -12.94
CA ARG A 215 12.94 14.42 -11.62
C ARG A 215 13.66 13.30 -10.88
N ASP A 216 14.57 13.70 -9.99
CA ASP A 216 15.19 12.80 -9.03
C ASP A 216 14.13 12.36 -7.99
N PRO A 217 13.85 11.05 -7.84
CA PRO A 217 12.90 10.52 -6.86
C PRO A 217 13.19 10.99 -5.41
N ALA A 218 14.46 11.21 -5.06
CA ALA A 218 14.85 11.67 -3.73
C ALA A 218 14.41 13.11 -3.41
N THR A 219 13.98 13.87 -4.43
CA THR A 219 13.50 15.26 -4.28
C THR A 219 11.97 15.38 -4.22
N LEU A 220 11.26 14.26 -4.30
CA LEU A 220 9.79 14.23 -4.28
C LEU A 220 9.25 14.36 -2.86
N SER A 221 8.04 14.90 -2.76
CA SER A 221 7.23 14.79 -1.53
C SER A 221 6.85 13.33 -1.25
N GLY A 222 6.47 13.03 -0.01
CA GLY A 222 6.02 11.68 0.38
C GLY A 222 4.88 11.15 -0.49
N GLY A 223 3.87 11.98 -0.77
CA GLY A 223 2.74 11.60 -1.62
C GLY A 223 3.08 11.46 -3.10
N GLU A 224 3.97 12.28 -3.65
CA GLU A 224 4.51 12.06 -5.01
C GLU A 224 5.29 10.74 -5.07
N LEU A 225 6.16 10.48 -4.09
CA LEU A 225 6.92 9.24 -4.04
C LEU A 225 6.02 8.02 -3.87
N GLN A 226 4.96 8.11 -3.05
CA GLN A 226 3.97 7.04 -2.91
C GLN A 226 3.32 6.69 -4.25
N ARG A 227 2.96 7.70 -5.05
CA ARG A 227 2.47 7.50 -6.41
C ARG A 227 3.53 6.85 -7.29
N VAL A 228 4.80 7.24 -7.19
CA VAL A 228 5.90 6.59 -7.93
C VAL A 228 6.05 5.11 -7.56
N ILE A 229 5.96 4.76 -6.28
CA ILE A 229 6.01 3.35 -5.84
C ILE A 229 4.84 2.55 -6.40
N ILE A 230 3.63 3.11 -6.36
CA ILE A 230 2.45 2.47 -6.98
C ILE A 230 2.69 2.29 -8.48
N ALA A 231 3.22 3.31 -9.18
CA ALA A 231 3.53 3.23 -10.61
C ALA A 231 4.54 2.12 -10.91
N ALA A 232 5.62 2.02 -10.13
CA ALA A 232 6.65 0.99 -10.27
C ALA A 232 6.07 -0.42 -10.10
N ILE A 233 5.18 -0.62 -9.13
CA ILE A 233 4.47 -1.89 -8.95
C ILE A 233 3.55 -2.21 -10.14
N LEU A 234 2.77 -1.22 -10.61
CA LEU A 234 1.84 -1.43 -11.71
C LEU A 234 2.53 -1.64 -13.06
N ALA A 235 3.70 -1.05 -13.29
CA ALA A 235 4.49 -1.23 -14.50
C ALA A 235 4.95 -2.69 -14.70
N MET A 236 5.08 -3.47 -13.62
CA MET A 236 5.38 -4.92 -13.69
C MET A 236 4.17 -5.78 -14.12
N ASP A 237 3.00 -5.16 -14.27
CA ASP A 237 1.72 -5.78 -14.62
C ASP A 237 1.38 -7.03 -13.77
N PRO A 238 1.35 -6.93 -12.43
CA PRO A 238 0.96 -8.05 -11.57
C PRO A 238 -0.53 -8.37 -11.72
N GLY A 239 -0.89 -9.66 -11.60
CA GLY A 239 -2.28 -10.11 -11.58
C GLY A 239 -2.91 -10.05 -10.18
N LEU A 240 -2.08 -9.98 -9.13
CA LEU A 240 -2.47 -9.74 -7.74
C LEU A 240 -1.78 -8.46 -7.23
N VAL A 241 -2.56 -7.46 -6.82
CA VAL A 241 -2.03 -6.22 -6.25
C VAL A 241 -2.37 -6.17 -4.77
N LEU A 242 -1.34 -5.98 -3.95
CA LEU A 242 -1.42 -5.95 -2.50
C LEU A 242 -1.12 -4.52 -2.05
N PHE A 243 -2.00 -3.94 -1.25
CA PHE A 243 -1.82 -2.59 -0.74
C PHE A 243 -1.88 -2.61 0.77
N ASP A 244 -0.83 -2.11 1.42
CA ASP A 244 -0.77 -1.92 2.87
C ASP A 244 -0.77 -0.42 3.16
N GLU A 245 -1.88 0.09 3.70
CA GLU A 245 -2.11 1.51 3.99
C GLU A 245 -1.63 2.46 2.88
N PRO A 246 -2.06 2.24 1.63
CA PRO A 246 -1.45 2.89 0.47
C PRO A 246 -1.73 4.40 0.39
N ALA A 247 -2.69 4.89 1.17
CA ALA A 247 -3.08 6.30 1.25
C ALA A 247 -2.41 7.06 2.40
N ALA A 248 -1.54 6.43 3.21
CA ALA A 248 -0.99 7.03 4.43
C ALA A 248 -0.25 8.36 4.20
N GLU A 249 0.45 8.49 3.08
CA GLU A 249 1.22 9.69 2.70
C GLU A 249 0.48 10.58 1.67
N LEU A 250 -0.77 10.24 1.34
CA LEU A 250 -1.56 10.97 0.35
C LEU A 250 -2.47 12.00 1.02
N ASP A 251 -2.62 13.15 0.37
CA ASP A 251 -3.69 14.07 0.69
C ASP A 251 -5.06 13.52 0.23
N ALA A 252 -6.15 14.22 0.56
CA ALA A 252 -7.49 13.76 0.23
C ALA A 252 -7.73 13.58 -1.28
N ALA A 253 -7.12 14.42 -2.12
CA ALA A 253 -7.22 14.33 -3.57
C ALA A 253 -6.46 13.09 -4.10
N GLY A 254 -5.23 12.88 -3.63
CA GLY A 254 -4.42 11.71 -3.96
C GLY A 254 -5.07 10.40 -3.50
N ALA A 255 -5.64 10.38 -2.29
CA ALA A 255 -6.39 9.24 -1.78
C ALA A 255 -7.62 8.93 -2.65
N ALA A 256 -8.41 9.95 -3.02
CA ALA A 256 -9.56 9.77 -3.91
C ALA A 256 -9.16 9.20 -5.28
N MET A 257 -8.08 9.70 -5.88
CA MET A 257 -7.51 9.16 -7.12
C MET A 257 -7.10 7.69 -6.96
N LEU A 258 -6.42 7.36 -5.85
CA LEU A 258 -6.01 5.98 -5.55
C LEU A 258 -7.20 5.03 -5.41
N TRP A 259 -8.27 5.44 -4.73
CA TRP A 259 -9.48 4.63 -4.59
C TRP A 259 -10.15 4.34 -5.93
N GLN A 260 -10.21 5.34 -6.83
CA GLN A 260 -10.67 5.13 -8.20
C GLN A 260 -9.74 4.19 -8.97
N LEU A 261 -8.43 4.36 -8.84
CA LEU A 261 -7.44 3.48 -9.47
C LEU A 261 -7.63 2.02 -9.04
N ILE A 262 -7.84 1.75 -7.75
CA ILE A 262 -8.06 0.39 -7.22
C ILE A 262 -9.31 -0.25 -7.85
N ARG A 263 -10.43 0.48 -7.94
CA ARG A 263 -11.63 -0.02 -8.65
C ARG A 263 -11.35 -0.29 -10.12
N VAL A 264 -10.58 0.56 -10.79
CA VAL A 264 -10.20 0.35 -12.20
C VAL A 264 -9.35 -0.92 -12.35
N LEU A 265 -8.36 -1.13 -11.47
CA LEU A 265 -7.51 -2.33 -11.50
C LEU A 265 -8.35 -3.62 -11.39
N ALA A 266 -9.33 -3.64 -10.48
CA ALA A 266 -10.27 -4.75 -10.36
C ALA A 266 -11.13 -4.93 -11.62
N ARG A 267 -11.68 -3.86 -12.20
CA ARG A 267 -12.43 -3.94 -13.47
C ARG A 267 -11.57 -4.42 -14.65
N GLU A 268 -10.26 -4.16 -14.62
CA GLU A 268 -9.26 -4.69 -15.56
C GLU A 268 -8.93 -6.18 -15.32
N GLY A 269 -9.56 -6.83 -14.34
CA GLY A 269 -9.41 -8.26 -14.03
C GLY A 269 -8.32 -8.59 -13.01
N LYS A 270 -7.69 -7.59 -12.39
CA LYS A 270 -6.70 -7.82 -11.33
C LYS A 270 -7.40 -8.21 -10.02
N ALA A 271 -6.79 -9.09 -9.26
CA ALA A 271 -7.19 -9.34 -7.88
C ALA A 271 -6.53 -8.29 -6.97
N VAL A 272 -7.28 -7.71 -6.03
CA VAL A 272 -6.75 -6.71 -5.10
C VAL A 272 -7.02 -7.11 -3.66
N LEU A 273 -5.98 -7.07 -2.84
CA LEU A 273 -6.08 -7.20 -1.38
C LEU A 273 -5.54 -5.93 -0.73
N LEU A 274 -6.41 -5.21 -0.01
CA LEU A 274 -6.16 -3.88 0.52
C LEU A 274 -6.28 -3.89 2.05
N ALA A 275 -5.18 -3.72 2.78
CA ALA A 275 -5.24 -3.34 4.18
C ALA A 275 -5.34 -1.83 4.30
N THR A 276 -6.37 -1.32 4.98
CA THR A 276 -6.48 0.11 5.24
C THR A 276 -7.33 0.44 6.47
N SER A 277 -6.96 1.54 7.12
CA SER A 277 -7.74 2.22 8.16
C SER A 277 -8.71 3.26 7.61
N ALA A 278 -8.65 3.56 6.31
CA ALA A 278 -9.58 4.48 5.64
C ALA A 278 -10.96 3.83 5.38
N VAL A 279 -11.64 3.42 6.46
CA VAL A 279 -12.90 2.66 6.41
C VAL A 279 -14.03 3.36 5.66
N ASP A 280 -14.02 4.70 5.63
CA ASP A 280 -15.01 5.51 4.90
C ASP A 280 -14.94 5.37 3.37
N ALA A 281 -13.80 4.94 2.83
CA ALA A 281 -13.66 4.69 1.40
C ALA A 281 -14.17 3.30 0.97
N LEU A 282 -14.21 2.35 1.91
CA LEU A 282 -14.52 0.95 1.61
C LEU A 282 -15.91 0.69 1.02
N PRO A 283 -16.98 1.42 1.38
CA PRO A 283 -18.29 1.25 0.73
C PRO A 283 -18.28 1.44 -0.78
N ASP A 284 -17.39 2.30 -1.30
CA ASP A 284 -17.26 2.57 -2.74
C ASP A 284 -16.14 1.75 -3.41
N VAL A 285 -15.25 1.16 -2.60
CA VAL A 285 -13.99 0.53 -3.08
C VAL A 285 -14.01 -1.00 -2.98
N ALA A 286 -14.50 -1.55 -1.88
CA ALA A 286 -14.36 -2.98 -1.57
C ALA A 286 -15.61 -3.77 -1.98
N ASP A 287 -15.39 -4.94 -2.59
CA ASP A 287 -16.48 -5.90 -2.83
C ASP A 287 -16.71 -6.77 -1.58
N ARG A 288 -15.65 -7.02 -0.81
CA ARG A 288 -15.68 -7.79 0.44
C ARG A 288 -14.76 -7.18 1.48
N VAL A 289 -15.21 -7.18 2.73
CA VAL A 289 -14.45 -6.76 3.90
C VAL A 289 -14.18 -7.99 4.78
N VAL A 290 -12.93 -8.13 5.21
CA VAL A 290 -12.46 -9.14 6.15
C VAL A 290 -11.97 -8.42 7.39
N TRP A 291 -12.69 -8.60 8.49
CA TRP A 291 -12.27 -8.09 9.79
C TRP A 291 -11.33 -9.09 10.45
N LEU A 292 -10.08 -8.67 10.60
CA LEU A 292 -9.04 -9.34 11.36
C LEU A 292 -9.02 -8.85 12.82
N GLU A 293 -8.87 -9.79 13.74
CA GLU A 293 -8.67 -9.51 15.15
C GLU A 293 -7.68 -10.53 15.72
N ASP A 294 -6.63 -10.02 16.37
CA ASP A 294 -5.55 -10.82 16.95
C ASP A 294 -4.95 -11.86 15.97
N GLY A 295 -4.88 -11.56 14.68
CA GLY A 295 -4.34 -12.47 13.67
C GLY A 295 -5.32 -13.54 13.16
N ALA A 296 -6.59 -13.52 13.58
CA ALA A 296 -7.63 -14.41 13.08
C ALA A 296 -8.72 -13.63 12.33
N VAL A 297 -9.44 -14.30 11.44
CA VAL A 297 -10.64 -13.73 10.80
C VAL A 297 -11.78 -13.76 11.80
N ARG A 298 -12.24 -12.58 12.23
CA ARG A 298 -13.42 -12.43 13.11
C ARG A 298 -14.71 -12.48 12.32
N ALA A 299 -14.76 -11.78 11.19
CA ALA A 299 -15.95 -11.70 10.34
C ALA A 299 -15.58 -11.38 8.89
N VAL A 300 -16.44 -11.81 7.96
CA VAL A 300 -16.32 -11.55 6.51
C VAL A 300 -17.69 -11.15 5.99
N GLY A 301 -17.75 -10.09 5.20
CA GLY A 301 -19.03 -9.62 4.64
C GLY A 301 -18.85 -8.57 3.54
N THR A 302 -19.95 -7.95 3.13
CA THR A 302 -19.93 -6.72 2.34
C THR A 302 -19.46 -5.54 3.20
N PRO A 303 -19.24 -4.35 2.63
CA PRO A 303 -18.98 -3.15 3.42
C PRO A 303 -20.05 -2.81 4.49
N ASP A 304 -21.25 -3.40 4.43
CA ASP A 304 -22.28 -3.26 5.48
C ASP A 304 -21.80 -3.74 6.85
N LEU A 305 -20.81 -4.63 6.89
CA LEU A 305 -20.14 -5.03 8.14
C LEU A 305 -19.58 -3.83 8.91
N LEU A 306 -19.18 -2.76 8.23
CA LEU A 306 -18.66 -1.52 8.84
C LEU A 306 -19.78 -0.65 9.46
N ALA A 307 -21.03 -1.04 9.31
CA ALA A 307 -22.17 -0.47 10.01
C ALA A 307 -22.64 -1.37 11.17
N ASP A 308 -22.07 -2.56 11.35
CA ASP A 308 -22.45 -3.42 12.47
C ASP A 308 -22.00 -2.82 13.80
N GLY A 309 -22.85 -2.95 14.83
CA GLY A 309 -22.55 -2.45 16.17
C GLY A 309 -21.20 -2.97 16.70
N ALA A 310 -20.91 -4.26 16.51
CA ALA A 310 -19.63 -4.83 16.93
C ALA A 310 -18.43 -4.17 16.22
N ALA A 311 -18.53 -3.89 14.92
CA ALA A 311 -17.46 -3.23 14.17
C ALA A 311 -17.28 -1.77 14.61
N CYS A 312 -18.39 -1.05 14.81
CA CYS A 312 -18.35 0.30 15.37
C CYS A 312 -17.73 0.35 16.78
N ASP A 313 -18.06 -0.61 17.65
CA ASP A 313 -17.49 -0.70 19.01
C ASP A 313 -15.98 -0.98 18.98
N ALA A 314 -15.53 -1.71 17.97
CA ALA A 314 -14.11 -1.97 17.73
C ALA A 314 -13.39 -0.81 17.00
N GLY A 315 -14.07 0.31 16.73
CA GLY A 315 -13.49 1.46 16.04
C GLY A 315 -13.29 1.27 14.53
N LEU A 316 -13.95 0.28 13.93
CA LEU A 316 -13.91 -0.01 12.49
C LEU A 316 -15.12 0.54 11.74
N GLY A 317 -16.05 1.19 12.46
CA GLY A 317 -17.23 1.76 11.86
C GLY A 317 -16.89 2.93 10.94
N THR A 318 -17.64 3.08 9.85
CA THR A 318 -17.57 4.33 9.07
C THR A 318 -17.87 5.53 9.96
N SER A 319 -17.31 6.69 9.63
CA SER A 319 -17.54 7.94 10.38
C SER A 319 -19.03 8.23 10.53
N ILE A 320 -19.80 8.00 9.46
CA ILE A 320 -21.25 8.22 9.47
C ILE A 320 -22.00 7.17 10.30
N ALA A 321 -21.66 5.89 10.22
CA ALA A 321 -22.29 4.85 11.05
C ALA A 321 -22.00 5.10 12.55
N THR A 322 -20.78 5.52 12.86
CA THR A 322 -20.34 5.83 14.23
C THR A 322 -21.11 7.02 14.79
N VAL A 323 -21.24 8.11 14.03
CA VAL A 323 -22.03 9.29 14.44
C VAL A 323 -23.52 8.95 14.57
N TRP A 324 -24.08 8.18 13.64
CA TRP A 324 -25.48 7.75 13.66
C TRP A 324 -25.81 6.99 14.94
N ARG A 325 -24.95 6.03 15.30
CA ARG A 325 -25.07 5.26 16.53
C ARG A 325 -24.88 6.10 17.78
N ALA A 326 -23.87 6.98 17.80
CA ALA A 326 -23.65 7.89 18.93
C ALA A 326 -24.85 8.82 19.17
N GLY A 327 -25.60 9.14 18.11
CA GLY A 327 -26.87 9.87 18.18
C GLY A 327 -28.07 9.05 18.69
N GLY A 328 -27.92 7.76 18.99
CA GLY A 328 -29.00 6.88 19.45
C GLY A 328 -30.05 6.56 18.39
N LEU A 329 -29.71 6.73 17.10
CA LEU A 329 -30.62 6.45 16.00
C LEU A 329 -30.69 4.94 15.70
N PRO A 330 -31.86 4.42 15.28
CA PRO A 330 -32.03 2.99 15.03
C PRO A 330 -31.24 2.53 13.80
N ALA A 331 -30.89 1.24 13.81
CA ALA A 331 -30.31 0.52 12.69
C ALA A 331 -31.33 0.35 11.53
N PRO A 332 -30.88 0.08 10.28
CA PRO A 332 -29.49 -0.07 9.85
C PRO A 332 -28.72 1.26 9.84
N TYR A 333 -27.45 1.24 10.26
CA TYR A 333 -26.62 2.45 10.24
C TYR A 333 -26.14 2.70 8.80
N PRO A 334 -26.33 3.91 8.25
CA PRO A 334 -25.86 4.21 6.91
C PRO A 334 -24.33 4.18 6.87
N LEU A 335 -23.78 3.67 5.77
CA LEU A 335 -22.33 3.65 5.51
C LEU A 335 -21.80 4.95 4.91
N THR A 336 -22.66 5.73 4.25
CA THR A 336 -22.30 6.99 3.60
C THR A 336 -23.36 8.06 3.85
N VAL A 337 -23.02 9.33 3.63
CA VAL A 337 -23.98 10.43 3.65
C VAL A 337 -25.09 10.20 2.62
N ALA A 338 -24.76 9.69 1.43
CA ALA A 338 -25.74 9.38 0.40
C ALA A 338 -26.73 8.29 0.85
N HIS A 339 -26.27 7.25 1.56
CA HIS A 339 -27.15 6.24 2.16
C HIS A 339 -28.06 6.86 3.22
N ALA A 340 -27.52 7.71 4.09
CA ALA A 340 -28.27 8.38 5.15
C ALA A 340 -29.41 9.27 4.59
N VAL A 341 -29.15 9.98 3.50
CA VAL A 341 -30.14 10.85 2.85
C VAL A 341 -31.24 10.05 2.14
N ARG A 342 -30.89 8.93 1.50
CA ARG A 342 -31.86 8.07 0.79
C ARG A 342 -32.73 7.22 1.73
N GLY A 343 -32.26 6.96 2.94
CA GLY A 343 -32.95 6.14 3.94
C GLY A 343 -33.97 6.89 4.81
N ARG A 344 -34.25 8.17 4.54
CA ARG A 344 -35.33 8.89 5.24
C ARG A 344 -36.68 8.58 4.57
N PRO A 345 -37.72 8.20 5.33
CA PRO A 345 -39.06 7.99 4.80
C PRO A 345 -39.65 9.25 4.16
#